data_AF-A0A522YGK3-F1
#
_entry.id   AF-A0A522YGK3-F1
#
_cell.length_a   1.000
_cell.length_b   1.000
_cell.length_c   1.000
_cell.angle_alpha   90.00
_cell.angle_beta   90.00
_cell.angle_gamma   90.00
#
_symmetry.space_group_name_H-M   'P 1'
#
loop_
_entity.id
_entity.type
_entity.pdbx_description
1 polymer ?
#
loop_
_entity_poly.entity_id
_entity_poly.type
_entity_poly.pdbx_seq_one_letter_code
_entity_poly.pdbx_strand_id
1 'polypeptide(L)'
;MTAFIASLIFVVLAEMGDKTQLLAMAFATRYSAHKVLIAVFLATLVNHALAVVFGHFLTVIIPMDIISFIAALSFIIFGLWTIRGDKLEGEDKKKSRFGPVLTVGIAFFLAEMGDKTQLATVSL
;
A
#
# COMPACT_ATOMS: atom_id res chain seq x y z
N MET A 1 -19.32 -7.28 -19.25
CA MET A 1 -18.00 -7.65 -19.81
C MET A 1 -17.13 -6.43 -20.11
N THR A 2 -17.68 -5.39 -20.75
CA THR A 2 -16.99 -4.11 -21.02
C THR A 2 -16.47 -3.43 -19.75
N ALA A 3 -17.28 -3.30 -18.69
CA ALA A 3 -16.87 -2.69 -17.42
C ALA A 3 -15.71 -3.43 -16.72
N PHE A 4 -15.69 -4.76 -16.79
CA PHE A 4 -14.61 -5.58 -16.23
C PHE A 4 -13.30 -5.36 -16.99
N ILE A 5 -13.33 -5.41 -18.32
CA ILE A 5 -12.12 -5.19 -19.14
C ILE A 5 -11.62 -3.75 -18.99
N ALA A 6 -12.52 -2.77 -18.97
CA ALA A 6 -12.16 -1.37 -18.77
C ALA A 6 -11.51 -1.15 -17.40
N SER A 7 -12.14 -1.60 -16.31
CA SER A 7 -11.57 -1.48 -14.96
C SER A 7 -10.23 -2.21 -14.83
N LEU A 8 -10.10 -3.42 -15.37
CA LEU A 8 -8.83 -4.15 -15.40
C LEU A 8 -7.72 -3.33 -16.07
N ILE A 9 -7.96 -2.81 -17.27
CA ILE A 9 -6.96 -2.03 -18.02
C ILE A 9 -6.61 -0.74 -17.27
N PHE A 10 -7.62 0.02 -16.81
CA PHE A 10 -7.38 1.28 -16.10
C PHE A 10 -6.62 1.09 -14.79
N VAL A 11 -6.99 0.08 -13.99
CA VAL A 11 -6.30 -0.21 -12.73
C VAL A 11 -4.88 -0.68 -13.00
N VAL A 12 -4.68 -1.62 -13.94
CA VAL A 12 -3.32 -2.08 -14.29
C VAL A 12 -2.45 -0.91 -14.72
N LEU A 13 -2.95 -0.01 -15.57
CA LEU A 13 -2.18 1.15 -16.02
C LEU A 13 -1.93 2.16 -14.90
N ALA A 14 -2.90 2.40 -14.01
CA ALA A 14 -2.78 3.31 -12.89
C ALA A 14 -1.78 2.83 -11.83
N GLU A 15 -1.72 1.52 -11.62
CA GLU A 15 -0.84 0.86 -10.65
C GLU A 15 0.54 0.49 -11.25
N MET A 16 0.73 0.63 -12.57
CA MET A 16 1.98 0.23 -13.24
C MET A 16 3.12 1.20 -12.90
N GLY A 17 4.23 0.65 -12.38
CA GLY A 17 5.40 1.45 -11.98
C GLY A 17 5.28 2.06 -10.59
N ASP A 18 4.31 1.62 -9.78
CA ASP A 18 4.18 2.08 -8.41
C ASP A 18 5.36 1.66 -7.50
N LYS A 19 5.52 2.35 -6.36
CA LYS A 19 6.54 2.12 -5.34
C LYS A 19 6.61 0.65 -4.92
N THR A 20 5.48 -0.03 -4.84
CA THR A 20 5.37 -1.43 -4.44
C THR A 20 6.00 -2.38 -5.47
N GLN A 21 5.84 -2.07 -6.76
CA GLN A 21 6.47 -2.80 -7.86
C GLN A 21 7.98 -2.56 -7.89
N LEU A 22 8.43 -1.31 -7.71
CA LEU A 22 9.85 -0.98 -7.62
C LEU A 22 10.52 -1.68 -6.43
N LEU A 23 9.85 -1.72 -5.28
CA LEU A 23 10.31 -2.42 -4.08
C LEU A 23 10.43 -3.93 -4.31
N ALA A 24 9.42 -4.55 -4.92
CA ALA A 24 9.44 -5.97 -5.24
C ALA A 24 10.59 -6.32 -6.20
N MET A 25 10.82 -5.50 -7.23
CA MET A 25 11.96 -5.66 -8.15
C MET A 25 13.30 -5.49 -7.42
N ALA A 26 13.43 -4.49 -6.55
CA ALA A 26 14.64 -4.29 -5.75
C ALA A 26 14.95 -5.51 -4.88
N PHE A 27 13.95 -6.10 -4.24
CA PHE A 27 14.15 -7.33 -3.45
C PHE A 27 14.42 -8.57 -4.30
N ALA A 28 13.87 -8.66 -5.51
CA ALA A 28 14.14 -9.76 -6.45
C ALA A 28 15.59 -9.77 -6.95
N THR A 29 16.31 -8.65 -6.90
CA THR A 29 17.76 -8.62 -7.16
C THR A 29 18.60 -9.24 -6.03
N ARG A 30 18.05 -9.31 -4.81
CA ARG A 30 18.74 -9.78 -3.60
C ARG A 30 18.29 -11.16 -3.13
N TYR A 31 17.05 -11.55 -3.42
CA TYR A 31 16.42 -12.80 -3.01
C TYR A 31 15.76 -13.50 -4.20
N SER A 32 15.57 -14.82 -4.12
CA SER A 32 14.89 -15.58 -5.18
C SER A 32 13.47 -15.06 -5.44
N ALA A 33 13.10 -14.84 -6.71
CA ALA A 33 11.81 -14.29 -7.13
C ALA A 33 10.60 -14.99 -6.48
N HIS A 34 10.61 -16.32 -6.39
CA HIS A 34 9.53 -17.08 -5.74
C HIS A 34 9.30 -16.69 -4.27
N LYS A 35 10.37 -16.44 -3.49
CA LYS A 35 10.26 -16.01 -2.09
C LYS A 35 9.72 -14.58 -1.98
N VAL A 36 10.11 -13.71 -2.92
CA VAL A 36 9.58 -12.34 -3.01
C VAL A 36 8.09 -12.37 -3.33
N LEU A 37 7.67 -13.16 -4.32
CA LEU A 37 6.26 -13.31 -4.70
C LEU A 37 5.39 -13.83 -3.54
N ILE A 38 5.85 -14.86 -2.82
CA ILE A 38 5.12 -15.37 -1.64
C ILE A 38 5.02 -14.29 -0.56
N ALA A 39 6.09 -13.53 -0.33
CA ALA A 39 6.10 -12.46 0.66
C ALA A 39 5.13 -11.33 0.31
N VAL A 40 5.14 -10.87 -0.94
CA VAL A 40 4.23 -9.86 -1.46
C VAL A 40 2.80 -10.34 -1.34
N PHE A 41 2.51 -11.56 -1.80
CA PHE A 41 1.17 -12.15 -1.72
C PHE A 41 0.63 -12.19 -0.28
N LEU A 42 1.43 -12.68 0.67
CA LEU A 42 1.04 -12.72 2.08
C LEU A 42 0.85 -11.33 2.66
N ALA A 43 1.73 -10.37 2.35
CA ALA A 43 1.61 -9.00 2.79
C ALA A 43 0.31 -8.34 2.27
N THR A 44 0.01 -8.51 0.98
CA THR A 44 -1.21 -8.00 0.34
C THR A 44 -2.47 -8.61 0.98
N LEU A 45 -2.47 -9.92 1.21
CA LEU A 45 -3.61 -10.60 1.84
C LEU A 45 -3.89 -10.05 3.24
N VAL A 46 -2.83 -9.88 4.05
CA VAL A 46 -2.95 -9.31 5.40
C VAL A 46 -3.42 -7.86 5.34
N ASN A 47 -2.87 -7.05 4.43
CA ASN A 47 -3.29 -5.66 4.26
C ASN A 47 -4.78 -5.53 3.93
N HIS A 48 -5.26 -6.30 2.97
CA HIS A 48 -6.68 -6.26 2.58
C HIS A 48 -7.59 -6.79 3.69
N ALA A 49 -7.19 -7.88 4.35
CA ALA A 49 -7.95 -8.42 5.48
C ALA A 49 -8.08 -7.37 6.61
N LEU A 50 -6.98 -6.69 6.97
CA LEU A 50 -7.01 -5.63 7.97
C LEU A 50 -7.86 -4.45 7.49
N ALA A 51 -7.69 -3.99 6.25
CA ALA A 51 -8.46 -2.88 5.70
C ALA A 51 -9.97 -3.14 5.74
N VAL A 52 -10.41 -4.35 5.38
CA VAL A 52 -11.83 -4.74 5.43
C VAL A 52 -12.34 -4.81 6.87
N VAL A 53 -11.58 -5.43 7.78
CA VAL A 53 -11.97 -5.54 9.19
C VAL A 53 -12.10 -4.16 9.82
N PHE A 54 -11.06 -3.33 9.73
CA PHE A 54 -11.08 -1.99 10.29
C PHE A 54 -12.10 -1.08 9.61
N GLY A 55 -12.21 -1.13 8.27
CA GLY A 55 -13.20 -0.38 7.52
C GLY A 55 -14.62 -0.69 7.98
N HIS A 56 -14.96 -1.97 8.09
CA HIS A 56 -16.28 -2.40 8.59
C HIS A 56 -16.55 -1.91 10.02
N PHE A 57 -15.59 -2.04 10.95
CA PHE A 57 -15.77 -1.53 12.31
C PHE A 57 -15.93 -0.01 12.34
N LEU A 58 -15.20 0.71 11.48
CA LEU A 58 -15.23 2.16 11.44
C LEU A 58 -16.57 2.69 10.93
N THR A 59 -17.14 2.09 9.88
CA THR A 59 -18.41 2.51 9.28
C THR A 59 -19.63 2.21 10.15
N VAL A 60 -19.53 1.25 11.08
CA VAL A 60 -20.58 0.97 12.07
C VAL A 60 -20.62 2.04 13.18
N ILE A 61 -19.47 2.63 13.51
CA ILE A 61 -19.34 3.56 14.65
C ILE A 61 -19.41 5.01 14.18
N ILE A 62 -18.87 5.32 13.00
CA ILE A 62 -18.70 6.68 12.48
C ILE A 62 -19.56 6.87 11.22
N PRO A 63 -20.39 7.92 11.15
CA PRO A 63 -21.13 8.27 9.95
C PRO A 63 -20.22 8.46 8.72
N MET A 64 -20.66 7.94 7.56
CA MET A 64 -19.91 8.00 6.30
C MET A 64 -19.54 9.41 5.85
N ASP A 65 -20.37 10.42 6.17
CA ASP A 65 -20.08 11.82 5.85
C ASP A 65 -18.82 12.32 6.56
N ILE A 66 -18.62 11.89 7.82
CA ILE A 66 -17.44 12.26 8.62
C ILE A 66 -16.21 11.52 8.09
N ILE A 67 -16.33 10.24 7.78
CA ILE A 67 -15.25 9.45 7.19
C ILE A 67 -14.78 10.09 5.87
N SER A 68 -15.73 10.44 4.99
CA SER A 68 -15.45 11.08 3.70
C SER A 68 -14.81 12.45 3.86
N PHE A 69 -15.29 13.26 4.82
CA PHE A 69 -14.71 14.56 5.13
C PHE A 69 -13.26 14.43 5.63
N ILE A 70 -13.00 13.50 6.57
CA ILE A 70 -11.66 13.23 7.09
C ILE A 70 -10.74 12.73 5.97
N ALA A 71 -11.21 11.83 5.10
CA ALA A 71 -10.45 11.33 3.96
C ALA A 71 -10.06 12.48 3.00
N ALA A 72 -11.03 13.32 2.61
CA ALA A 72 -10.79 14.47 1.76
C ALA A 72 -9.78 15.45 2.37
N LEU A 73 -9.93 15.77 3.65
CA LEU A 73 -8.99 16.63 4.37
C LEU A 73 -7.59 16.02 4.43
N SER A 74 -7.50 14.69 4.66
CA SER A 74 -6.23 13.96 4.67
C SER A 74 -5.53 14.03 3.31
N PHE A 75 -6.26 13.85 2.20
CA PHE A 75 -5.71 13.98 0.85
C PHE A 75 -5.15 15.39 0.59
N ILE A 76 -5.84 16.45 1.04
CA ILE A 76 -5.35 17.83 0.91
C ILE A 76 -4.06 18.01 1.73
N ILE A 77 -4.05 17.55 2.99
CA ILE A 77 -2.88 17.64 3.88
C ILE A 77 -1.69 16.91 3.27
N PHE A 78 -1.86 15.67 2.81
CA PHE A 78 -0.79 14.90 2.16
C PHE A 78 -0.31 15.53 0.87
N GLY A 79 -1.22 16.07 0.05
CA GLY A 79 -0.85 16.80 -1.17
C GLY A 79 0.00 18.02 -0.88
N LEU A 80 -0.40 18.83 0.11
CA LEU A 80 0.37 20.01 0.54
C LEU A 80 1.71 19.62 1.18
N TRP A 81 1.75 18.55 1.97
CA TRP A 81 2.99 18.06 2.57
C TRP A 81 3.96 17.53 1.50
N THR A 82 3.47 16.79 0.50
CA THR A 82 4.27 16.31 -0.64
C THR A 82 5.01 17.44 -1.35
N ILE A 83 4.42 18.63 -1.47
CA ILE A 83 5.06 19.79 -2.13
C ILE A 83 6.32 20.24 -1.36
N ARG A 84 6.37 20.04 -0.05
CA ARG A 84 7.52 20.41 0.78
C ARG A 84 8.78 19.61 0.41
N GLY A 85 8.61 18.38 -0.08
CA GLY A 85 9.67 17.45 -0.43
C GLY A 85 10.41 16.92 0.81
N ASP A 86 10.58 15.62 0.90
CA ASP A 86 11.38 15.00 1.96
C ASP A 86 12.85 14.87 1.53
N LYS A 87 13.76 15.13 2.47
CA LYS A 87 15.19 14.88 2.30
C LYS A 87 15.52 13.52 2.93
N LEU A 88 16.13 12.64 2.15
CA LEU A 88 16.62 11.36 2.63
C LEU A 88 17.89 11.58 3.46
N GLU A 89 17.73 11.82 4.76
CA GLU A 89 18.85 11.91 5.70
C GLU A 89 19.03 10.57 6.44
N GLY A 90 20.16 9.91 6.18
CA GLY A 90 20.72 8.88 7.07
C GLY A 90 20.02 7.51 7.10
N GLU A 91 19.99 6.79 5.97
CA GLU A 91 19.70 5.36 6.03
C GLU A 91 20.95 4.55 6.39
N ASP A 92 21.16 4.33 7.69
CA ASP A 92 22.09 3.32 8.17
C ASP A 92 21.63 1.92 7.70
N LYS A 93 22.48 1.25 6.93
CA LYS A 93 22.29 -0.11 6.42
C LYS A 93 22.24 -1.13 7.58
N LYS A 94 21.16 -1.17 8.35
CA LYS A 94 20.92 -2.25 9.30
C LYS A 94 20.61 -3.54 8.52
N LYS A 95 21.48 -4.54 8.65
CA LYS A 95 21.21 -5.88 8.12
C LYS A 95 19.97 -6.44 8.82
N SER A 96 18.90 -6.71 8.07
CA SER A 96 17.71 -7.39 8.59
C SER A 96 18.13 -8.72 9.23
N ARG A 97 17.69 -8.95 10.47
CA ARG A 97 17.86 -10.22 11.20
C ARG A 97 16.86 -11.29 10.75
N PHE A 98 15.90 -10.95 9.89
CA PHE A 98 14.80 -11.83 9.48
C PHE A 98 15.08 -12.52 8.13
N GLY A 99 14.41 -13.65 7.90
CA GLY A 99 14.48 -14.36 6.61
C GLY A 99 13.92 -13.54 5.44
N PRO A 100 14.21 -13.94 4.17
CA PRO A 100 13.81 -13.20 2.98
C PRO A 100 12.30 -12.91 2.91
N VAL A 101 11.46 -13.90 3.20
CA VAL A 101 9.99 -13.75 3.11
C VAL A 101 9.48 -12.72 4.11
N LEU A 102 9.95 -12.78 5.37
CA LEU A 102 9.50 -11.85 6.41
C LEU A 102 10.06 -10.43 6.17
N THR A 103 11.30 -10.31 5.71
CA THR A 103 11.89 -9.01 5.39
C THR A 103 11.14 -8.31 4.26
N VAL A 104 10.89 -9.03 3.16
CA VAL A 104 10.14 -8.51 2.01
C VAL A 104 8.68 -8.24 2.40
N GLY A 105 8.06 -9.16 3.15
CA GLY A 105 6.66 -9.05 3.55
C GLY A 105 6.43 -7.83 4.44
N ILE A 106 7.28 -7.58 5.43
CA ILE A 106 7.18 -6.38 6.28
C ILE A 106 7.43 -5.12 5.46
N ALA A 107 8.48 -5.10 4.64
CA ALA A 107 8.79 -3.93 3.83
C ALA A 107 7.65 -3.59 2.85
N PHE A 108 7.07 -4.61 2.20
CA PHE A 108 5.94 -4.46 1.30
C PHE A 108 4.68 -4.02 2.05
N PHE A 109 4.40 -4.66 3.19
CA PHE A 109 3.27 -4.30 4.05
C PHE A 109 3.33 -2.82 4.47
N LEU A 110 4.49 -2.36 4.92
CA LEU A 110 4.72 -0.97 5.30
C LEU A 110 4.67 -0.01 4.11
N ALA A 111 5.17 -0.43 2.94
CA ALA A 111 5.10 0.39 1.73
C ALA A 111 3.65 0.60 1.27
N GLU A 112 2.79 -0.41 1.46
CA GLU A 112 1.37 -0.38 1.14
C GLU A 112 0.55 0.35 2.23
N MET A 113 0.99 0.31 3.49
CA MET A 113 0.30 1.00 4.58
C MET A 113 0.34 2.52 4.39
N GLY A 114 -0.84 3.14 4.36
CA GLY A 114 -0.98 4.58 4.12
C GLY A 114 -0.96 4.96 2.64
N ASP A 115 -1.05 4.00 1.72
CA ASP A 115 -1.24 4.31 0.32
C ASP A 115 -2.66 4.80 0.00
N LYS A 116 -2.79 5.55 -1.10
CA LYS A 116 -4.05 6.14 -1.58
C LYS A 116 -5.14 5.09 -1.76
N THR A 117 -4.75 3.85 -2.08
CA THR A 117 -5.61 2.67 -2.23
C THR A 117 -6.28 2.23 -0.92
N GLN A 118 -5.58 2.33 0.22
CA GLN A 118 -6.16 2.04 1.53
C GLN A 118 -7.20 3.09 1.95
N LEU A 119 -6.91 4.36 1.71
CA LEU A 119 -7.88 5.44 1.93
C LEU A 119 -9.11 5.28 1.04
N ALA A 120 -8.92 4.89 -0.23
CA ALA A 120 -10.02 4.61 -1.15
C ALA A 120 -10.87 3.41 -0.70
N THR A 121 -10.22 2.33 -0.24
CA THR A 121 -10.91 1.10 0.21
C THR A 121 -11.73 1.32 1.48
N VAL A 122 -11.26 2.17 2.41
CA VAL A 122 -12.02 2.51 3.63
C VAL A 122 -13.19 3.45 3.34
N SER A 123 -13.14 4.20 2.23
CA SER A 123 -14.20 5.13 1.83
C SER A 123 -15.33 4.51 0.99
N LEU A 124 -15.18 3.25 0.56
CA LEU A 124 -16.13 2.48 -0.26
C LEU A 124 -16.98 1.56 0.60
#